data_AF-A0A3G2L9Z8-F1
#
_entry.id   AF-A0A3G2L9Z8-F1
#
_cell.length_a   1.000
_cell.length_b   1.000
_cell.length_c   1.000
_cell.angle_alpha   90.00
_cell.angle_beta   90.00
_cell.angle_gamma   90.00
#
_symmetry.space_group_name_H-M   'P 1'
#
loop_
_entity.id
_entity.type
_entity.pdbx_description
1 polymer ?
#
loop_
_entity_poly.entity_id
_entity_poly.type
_entity_poly.pdbx_seq_one_letter_code
_entity_poly.pdbx_strand_id
1 'polypeptide(L)'
;MIFNTLAENGTNKLGQTYVVHGKGTDLTDLKVVHSRAKRKLITHQTILRMIDIAKADEDKEREKAYWNTYHCQSNLVSSNGKVYGNYCKNRYCTICLSIRKAEIINKYYPVIANWDDPHFVTITVKSCKEHQLRAYFKNIKSTFTKIVNKYKKREQRGTGEKLIGIKSMEANFNPNKKTYNPHFHILVANKNMAEIIVKEWSMRAKPNKVNLKGQKIKKVWDLEKNLIEIIKYGSKIFTEPHIKAKAKETDSHIIYAKGLDTIFKAMKGQRIFDRFGFNLPPEIAESIQSQKILTNFKQWEYIPEVADWVNVNSWEKLADYTPPSHLVALLDNNINKTLS
;
A
#
# COMPACT_ATOMS: atom_id res chain seq x y z
N MET A 1 -2.92 37.74 10.42
CA MET A 1 -1.44 37.68 10.44
C MET A 1 -1.01 36.33 9.88
N ILE A 2 -0.31 36.36 8.75
CA ILE A 2 0.17 35.19 8.03
C ILE A 2 1.53 34.83 8.64
N PHE A 3 1.65 33.66 9.27
CA PHE A 3 2.95 33.15 9.71
C PHE A 3 3.63 32.43 8.55
N ASN A 4 4.57 33.12 7.90
CA ASN A 4 5.56 32.52 7.03
C ASN A 4 6.58 31.77 7.90
N THR A 5 6.63 30.44 7.83
CA THR A 5 7.74 29.65 8.37
C THR A 5 8.57 29.14 7.20
N LEU A 6 9.49 29.98 6.73
CA LEU A 6 10.59 29.57 5.87
C LEU A 6 11.88 29.56 6.71
N ALA A 7 12.48 28.36 6.76
CA ALA A 7 13.90 28.04 6.88
C ALA A 7 14.82 29.01 7.66
N GLU A 8 15.28 28.56 8.84
CA GLU A 8 16.62 28.88 9.32
C GLU A 8 17.47 27.61 9.34
N ASN A 9 18.45 27.57 8.43
CA ASN A 9 19.52 26.58 8.37
C ASN A 9 20.67 27.00 9.29
N GLY A 10 21.23 26.04 10.02
CA GLY A 10 22.64 26.04 10.43
C GLY A 10 23.01 26.80 11.71
N THR A 11 23.05 26.10 12.86
CA THR A 11 24.16 26.06 13.84
C THR A 11 23.71 25.29 15.09
N ASN A 12 24.56 24.38 15.59
CA ASN A 12 24.40 23.73 16.91
C ASN A 12 24.32 24.81 18.01
N LYS A 13 23.12 25.21 18.41
CA LYS A 13 22.90 26.03 19.60
C LYS A 13 22.24 25.17 20.66
N LEU A 14 22.92 24.99 21.79
CA LEU A 14 22.32 24.47 23.01
C LEU A 14 20.99 25.22 23.25
N GLY A 15 19.88 24.48 23.36
CA GLY A 15 18.55 25.04 23.58
C GLY A 15 17.58 24.97 22.40
N GLN A 16 17.97 24.44 21.23
CA GLN A 16 16.98 24.14 20.19
C GLN A 16 16.04 23.02 20.65
N THR A 17 14.74 23.26 20.51
CA THR A 17 13.69 22.27 20.72
C THR A 17 13.08 21.84 19.39
N TYR A 18 12.81 20.56 19.21
CA TYR A 18 12.11 20.05 18.03
C TYR A 18 10.79 19.38 18.41
N VAL A 19 9.71 19.77 17.75
CA VAL A 19 8.38 19.19 17.97
C VAL A 19 8.20 17.97 17.07
N VAL A 20 7.92 16.81 17.67
CA VAL A 20 7.60 15.58 16.95
C VAL A 20 6.22 15.03 17.33
N HIS A 21 5.65 14.22 16.44
CA HIS A 21 4.37 13.57 16.66
C HIS A 21 4.51 12.04 16.68
N GLY A 22 3.78 11.40 17.59
CA GLY A 22 3.66 9.94 17.67
C GLY A 22 4.76 9.25 18.48
N LYS A 23 4.78 7.91 18.43
CA LYS A 23 5.64 7.08 19.30
C LYS A 23 7.11 7.01 18.83
N GLY A 24 7.41 7.37 17.58
CA GLY A 24 8.71 7.18 16.95
C GLY A 24 8.96 5.72 16.55
N THR A 25 9.93 5.47 15.69
CA THR A 25 10.39 4.13 15.31
C THR A 25 11.69 3.82 16.03
N ASP A 26 11.80 2.62 16.61
CA ASP A 26 13.01 2.16 17.27
C ASP A 26 14.16 1.99 16.27
N LEU A 27 15.35 2.46 16.62
CA LEU A 27 16.57 2.34 15.81
C LEU A 27 17.42 1.12 16.20
N THR A 28 17.11 0.43 17.30
CA THR A 28 17.87 -0.75 17.75
C THR A 28 17.66 -1.97 16.83
N ASP A 29 16.53 -2.04 16.12
CA ASP A 29 16.27 -3.09 15.13
C ASP A 29 16.80 -2.70 13.74
N LEU A 30 18.05 -3.12 13.46
CA LEU A 30 18.71 -2.92 12.17
C LEU A 30 17.89 -3.47 10.98
N LYS A 31 17.12 -4.56 11.16
CA LYS A 31 16.29 -5.09 10.07
C LYS A 31 15.20 -4.09 9.70
N VAL A 32 14.57 -3.46 10.70
CA VAL A 32 13.55 -2.42 10.46
C VAL A 32 14.15 -1.20 9.78
N VAL A 33 15.34 -0.76 10.23
CA VAL A 33 16.03 0.41 9.68
C VAL A 33 16.49 0.16 8.23
N HIS A 34 17.13 -0.97 7.93
CA HIS A 34 17.50 -1.35 6.56
C HIS A 34 16.26 -1.52 5.66
N SER A 35 15.20 -2.14 6.17
CA SER A 35 13.96 -2.31 5.44
C SER A 35 13.28 -0.96 5.14
N ARG A 36 13.45 0.04 5.99
CA ARG A 36 13.01 1.42 5.77
C ARG A 36 13.84 2.09 4.66
N ALA A 37 15.17 2.01 4.72
CA ALA A 37 16.07 2.56 3.69
C ALA A 37 15.75 1.97 2.31
N LYS A 38 15.66 0.64 2.19
CA LYS A 38 15.26 -0.06 0.96
C LYS A 38 13.93 0.47 0.40
N ARG A 39 12.92 0.64 1.24
CA ARG A 39 11.61 1.17 0.83
C ARG A 39 11.67 2.63 0.39
N LYS A 40 12.47 3.46 1.07
CA LYS A 40 12.69 4.86 0.68
C LYS A 40 13.32 4.91 -0.71
N LEU A 41 14.41 4.18 -0.94
CA LEU A 41 15.09 4.09 -2.23
C LEU A 41 14.14 3.67 -3.37
N ILE A 42 13.42 2.55 -3.20
CA ILE A 42 12.48 2.05 -4.22
C ILE A 42 11.37 3.07 -4.52
N THR A 43 10.80 3.66 -3.46
CA THR A 43 9.74 4.68 -3.61
C THR A 43 10.27 5.90 -4.36
N HIS A 44 11.44 6.39 -3.94
CA HIS A 44 12.06 7.60 -4.47
C HIS A 44 12.33 7.48 -5.97
N GLN A 45 13.00 6.41 -6.39
CA GLN A 45 13.30 6.14 -7.80
C GLN A 45 12.03 5.93 -8.64
N THR A 46 11.09 5.12 -8.15
CA THR A 46 9.86 4.87 -8.94
C THR A 46 9.00 6.11 -9.07
N ILE A 47 8.90 6.93 -8.02
CA ILE A 47 8.06 8.13 -8.01
C ILE A 47 8.61 9.22 -8.91
N LEU A 48 9.93 9.36 -9.06
CA LEU A 48 10.52 10.25 -10.07
C LEU A 48 9.99 9.95 -11.47
N ARG A 49 9.94 8.66 -11.83
CA ARG A 49 9.40 8.21 -13.13
C ARG A 49 7.91 8.51 -13.26
N MET A 50 7.15 8.41 -12.17
CA MET A 50 5.73 8.74 -12.14
C MET A 50 5.46 10.25 -12.19
N ILE A 51 6.36 11.08 -11.66
CA ILE A 51 6.31 12.55 -11.81
C ILE A 51 6.42 12.92 -13.30
N ASP A 52 7.37 12.33 -14.01
CA ASP A 52 7.53 12.56 -15.46
C ASP A 52 6.26 12.18 -16.24
N ILE A 53 5.66 11.02 -15.90
CA ILE A 53 4.39 10.59 -16.50
C ILE A 53 3.26 11.60 -16.19
N ALA A 54 3.15 12.06 -14.95
CA ALA A 54 2.11 13.01 -14.57
C ALA A 54 2.28 14.37 -15.26
N LYS A 55 3.53 14.83 -15.44
CA LYS A 55 3.85 16.04 -16.21
C LYS A 55 3.48 15.90 -17.68
N ALA A 56 3.82 14.77 -18.31
CA ALA A 56 3.47 14.50 -19.71
C ALA A 56 1.96 14.39 -19.93
N ASP A 57 1.23 13.87 -18.93
CA ASP A 57 -0.24 13.81 -18.94
C ASP A 57 -0.90 15.15 -18.50
N GLU A 58 -0.12 16.20 -18.20
CA GLU A 58 -0.56 17.51 -17.69
C GLU A 58 -1.44 17.45 -16.41
N ASP A 59 -1.30 16.41 -15.59
CA ASP A 59 -2.11 16.18 -14.38
C ASP A 59 -1.43 16.78 -13.14
N LYS A 60 -1.68 18.07 -12.89
CA LYS A 60 -1.07 18.83 -11.78
C LYS A 60 -1.41 18.31 -10.39
N GLU A 61 -2.62 17.79 -10.19
CA GLU A 61 -2.99 17.20 -8.90
C GLU A 61 -2.18 15.95 -8.59
N ARG A 62 -2.01 15.09 -9.60
CA ARG A 62 -1.25 13.85 -9.47
C ARG A 62 0.26 14.13 -9.37
N GLU A 63 0.76 15.10 -10.14
CA GLU A 63 2.14 15.60 -10.03
C GLU A 63 2.44 16.03 -8.58
N LYS A 64 1.60 16.88 -7.99
CA LYS A 64 1.73 17.32 -6.60
C LYS A 64 1.72 16.14 -5.62
N ALA A 65 0.84 15.18 -5.82
CA ALA A 65 0.72 14.02 -4.94
C ALA A 65 1.97 13.09 -5.04
N TYR A 66 2.59 12.99 -6.21
CA TYR A 66 3.86 12.32 -6.40
C TYR A 66 5.03 13.06 -5.74
N TRP A 67 5.15 14.38 -5.89
CA TRP A 67 6.14 15.18 -5.15
C TRP A 67 6.00 15.04 -3.63
N ASN A 68 4.77 15.09 -3.11
CA ASN A 68 4.52 14.84 -1.68
C ASN A 68 5.03 13.46 -1.23
N THR A 69 5.04 12.47 -2.13
CA THR A 69 5.54 11.13 -1.82
C THR A 69 7.05 11.02 -1.96
N TYR A 70 7.64 11.70 -2.94
CA TYR A 70 9.08 11.83 -3.09
C TYR A 70 9.73 12.37 -1.80
N HIS A 71 9.14 13.43 -1.23
CA HIS A 71 9.62 14.05 0.03
C HIS A 71 9.20 13.31 1.31
N CYS A 72 8.40 12.24 1.21
CA CYS A 72 7.99 11.46 2.39
C CYS A 72 9.22 10.91 3.11
N GLN A 73 9.35 11.17 4.40
CA GLN A 73 10.53 10.80 5.20
C GLN A 73 11.86 11.31 4.59
N SER A 74 11.89 12.44 3.86
CA SER A 74 13.18 13.00 3.43
C SER A 74 13.98 13.57 4.60
N ASN A 75 13.30 14.22 5.54
CA ASN A 75 13.93 14.72 6.76
C ASN A 75 13.46 13.89 7.95
N LEU A 76 14.43 13.45 8.77
CA LEU A 76 14.19 12.72 10.00
C LEU A 76 14.84 13.43 11.18
N VAL A 77 14.27 13.20 12.36
CA VAL A 77 14.84 13.61 13.63
C VAL A 77 14.95 12.39 14.51
N SER A 78 16.11 12.16 15.13
CA SER A 78 16.27 11.07 16.09
C SER A 78 16.62 11.58 17.48
N SER A 79 16.07 10.94 18.50
CA SER A 79 16.37 11.21 19.90
C SER A 79 16.09 9.95 20.72
N ASN A 80 16.92 9.65 21.72
CA ASN A 80 16.75 8.52 22.64
C ASN A 80 16.48 7.18 21.95
N GLY A 81 17.29 6.83 20.95
CA GLY A 81 17.18 5.57 20.20
C GLY A 81 15.97 5.47 19.27
N LYS A 82 15.21 6.56 19.08
CA LYS A 82 14.02 6.59 18.21
C LYS A 82 14.17 7.60 17.10
N VAL A 83 13.52 7.33 15.97
CA VAL A 83 13.44 8.22 14.82
C VAL A 83 12.01 8.65 14.52
N TYR A 84 11.87 9.91 14.12
CA TYR A 84 10.64 10.61 13.84
C TYR A 84 10.72 11.26 12.45
N GLY A 85 9.58 11.38 11.77
CA GLY A 85 9.51 12.04 10.47
C GLY A 85 8.09 12.13 9.93
N ASN A 86 7.93 12.88 8.85
CA ASN A 86 6.62 13.10 8.23
C ASN A 86 6.26 12.05 7.19
N TYR A 87 5.02 11.56 7.24
CA TYR A 87 4.49 10.53 6.35
C TYR A 87 3.48 11.14 5.37
N CYS A 88 3.67 10.92 4.07
CA CYS A 88 2.75 11.44 3.04
C CYS A 88 1.38 10.73 3.02
N LYS A 89 1.30 9.51 3.59
CA LYS A 89 0.11 8.64 3.65
C LYS A 89 -0.46 8.24 2.27
N ASN A 90 0.24 8.53 1.18
CA ASN A 90 -0.17 8.15 -0.17
C ASN A 90 -0.08 6.63 -0.39
N ARG A 91 -0.86 6.14 -1.36
CA ARG A 91 -1.05 4.70 -1.64
C ARG A 91 0.03 4.08 -2.53
N TYR A 92 1.00 4.87 -2.93
CA TYR A 92 2.15 4.48 -3.75
C TYR A 92 3.48 4.76 -3.05
N CYS A 93 3.44 5.15 -1.77
CA CYS A 93 4.62 5.21 -0.90
C CYS A 93 4.82 3.85 -0.23
N THR A 94 5.90 3.14 -0.52
CA THR A 94 6.09 1.80 0.05
C THR A 94 6.28 1.82 1.57
N ILE A 95 6.83 2.91 2.13
CA ILE A 95 6.92 3.14 3.58
C ILE A 95 5.52 3.26 4.18
N CYS A 96 4.70 4.21 3.72
CA CYS A 96 3.36 4.40 4.26
C CYS A 96 2.45 3.19 4.03
N LEU A 97 2.64 2.44 2.93
CA LEU A 97 1.93 1.19 2.69
C LEU A 97 2.30 0.12 3.73
N SER A 98 3.58 0.01 4.11
CA SER A 98 3.99 -0.95 5.15
C SER A 98 3.37 -0.64 6.51
N ILE A 99 3.28 0.64 6.87
CA ILE A 99 2.64 1.10 8.11
C ILE A 99 1.14 0.82 8.05
N ARG A 100 0.46 1.24 6.97
CA ARG A 100 -0.98 0.98 6.77
C ARG A 100 -1.29 -0.51 6.83
N LYS A 101 -0.41 -1.36 6.30
CA LYS A 101 -0.55 -2.81 6.36
C LYS A 101 -0.52 -3.30 7.81
N ALA A 102 0.48 -2.89 8.59
CA ALA A 102 0.57 -3.25 10.00
C ALA A 102 -0.65 -2.75 10.80
N GLU A 103 -1.09 -1.50 10.56
CA GLU A 103 -2.29 -0.94 11.20
C GLU A 103 -3.54 -1.77 10.91
N ILE A 104 -3.76 -2.15 9.64
CA ILE A 104 -4.91 -2.99 9.27
C ILE A 104 -4.80 -4.38 9.91
N ILE A 105 -3.63 -5.01 9.90
CA ILE A 105 -3.45 -6.33 10.54
C ILE A 105 -3.80 -6.22 12.02
N ASN A 106 -3.18 -5.31 12.75
CA ASN A 106 -3.41 -5.14 14.19
C ASN A 106 -4.87 -4.81 14.51
N LYS A 107 -5.52 -4.01 13.65
CA LYS A 107 -6.92 -3.61 13.84
C LYS A 107 -7.91 -4.76 13.63
N TYR A 108 -7.67 -5.63 12.65
CA TYR A 108 -8.63 -6.65 12.22
C TYR A 108 -8.31 -8.06 12.72
N TYR A 109 -7.06 -8.37 13.01
CA TYR A 109 -6.62 -9.69 13.47
C TYR A 109 -7.43 -10.18 14.68
N PRO A 110 -7.64 -9.40 15.76
CA PRO A 110 -8.34 -9.89 16.96
C PRO A 110 -9.79 -10.32 16.68
N VAL A 111 -10.47 -9.69 15.72
CA VAL A 111 -11.85 -10.06 15.37
C VAL A 111 -11.87 -11.30 14.48
N ILE A 112 -10.93 -11.40 13.55
CA ILE A 112 -10.90 -12.46 12.55
C ILE A 112 -10.35 -13.77 13.14
N ALA A 113 -9.46 -13.68 14.12
CA ALA A 113 -8.95 -14.84 14.86
C ALA A 113 -10.04 -15.62 15.59
N ASN A 114 -11.19 -14.99 15.85
CA ASN A 114 -12.37 -15.62 16.46
C ASN A 114 -13.35 -16.19 15.43
N TRP A 115 -13.02 -16.22 14.13
CA TRP A 115 -13.85 -16.88 13.13
C TRP A 115 -13.50 -18.38 13.07
N ASP A 116 -14.53 -19.24 13.12
CA ASP A 116 -14.32 -20.69 13.21
C ASP A 116 -13.76 -21.31 11.93
N ASP A 117 -14.16 -20.82 10.75
CA ASP A 117 -13.80 -21.42 9.46
C ASP A 117 -13.45 -20.38 8.38
N PRO A 118 -12.49 -19.47 8.62
CA PRO A 118 -12.21 -18.37 7.71
C PRO A 118 -11.78 -18.86 6.33
N HIS A 119 -12.30 -18.21 5.30
CA HIS A 119 -11.99 -18.51 3.90
C HIS A 119 -11.55 -17.27 3.14
N PHE A 120 -10.48 -17.42 2.37
CA PHE A 120 -9.97 -16.43 1.45
C PHE A 120 -10.61 -16.64 0.07
N VAL A 121 -11.21 -15.59 -0.46
CA VAL A 121 -11.90 -15.58 -1.75
C VAL A 121 -11.25 -14.56 -2.67
N THR A 122 -10.85 -15.00 -3.86
CA THR A 122 -10.50 -14.11 -4.96
C THR A 122 -11.64 -14.11 -5.95
N ILE A 123 -12.28 -12.95 -6.14
CA ILE A 123 -13.17 -12.72 -7.29
C ILE A 123 -12.49 -11.83 -8.32
N THR A 124 -12.52 -12.25 -9.57
CA THR A 124 -11.82 -11.60 -10.68
C THR A 124 -12.71 -11.48 -11.91
N VAL A 125 -12.38 -10.51 -12.77
CA VAL A 125 -12.97 -10.34 -14.10
C VAL A 125 -11.90 -10.54 -15.17
N LYS A 126 -12.28 -10.78 -16.42
CA LYS A 126 -11.32 -10.78 -17.53
C LYS A 126 -10.54 -9.46 -17.58
N SER A 127 -9.27 -9.55 -17.99
CA SER A 127 -8.42 -8.38 -18.13
C SER A 127 -9.01 -7.35 -19.09
N CYS A 128 -8.75 -6.07 -18.83
CA CYS A 128 -9.25 -4.94 -19.59
C CYS A 128 -8.10 -4.05 -20.09
N LYS A 129 -8.40 -3.17 -21.04
CA LYS A 129 -7.46 -2.12 -21.46
C LYS A 129 -7.48 -0.96 -20.48
N GLU A 130 -6.46 -0.12 -20.53
CA GLU A 130 -6.27 1.05 -19.66
C GLU A 130 -7.52 1.93 -19.55
N HIS A 131 -8.08 2.37 -20.67
CA HIS A 131 -9.24 3.26 -20.71
C HIS A 131 -10.50 2.66 -20.04
N GLN A 132 -10.55 1.34 -19.85
CA GLN A 132 -11.67 0.64 -19.23
C GLN A 132 -11.48 0.43 -17.71
N LEU A 133 -10.26 0.53 -17.19
CA LEU A 133 -9.92 0.07 -15.85
C LEU A 133 -10.75 0.75 -14.76
N ARG A 134 -10.94 2.07 -14.86
CA ARG A 134 -11.76 2.83 -13.90
C ARG A 134 -13.22 2.37 -13.89
N ALA A 135 -13.79 2.12 -15.07
CA ALA A 135 -15.15 1.60 -15.19
C ALA A 135 -15.26 0.18 -14.61
N TYR A 136 -14.23 -0.66 -14.81
CA TYR A 136 -14.16 -1.98 -14.23
C TYR A 136 -14.15 -1.93 -12.70
N PHE A 137 -13.31 -1.08 -12.08
CA PHE A 137 -13.33 -0.91 -10.62
C PHE A 137 -14.69 -0.46 -10.09
N LYS A 138 -15.35 0.51 -10.76
CA LYS A 138 -16.69 0.97 -10.37
C LYS A 138 -17.72 -0.18 -10.43
N ASN A 139 -17.69 -0.95 -11.51
CA ASN A 139 -18.62 -2.07 -11.72
C ASN A 139 -18.38 -3.20 -10.71
N ILE A 140 -17.13 -3.60 -10.51
CA ILE A 140 -16.75 -4.65 -9.56
C ILE A 140 -17.22 -4.27 -8.14
N LYS A 141 -16.93 -3.05 -7.70
CA LYS A 141 -17.37 -2.51 -6.41
C LYS A 141 -18.90 -2.48 -6.29
N SER A 142 -19.59 -1.92 -7.28
CA SER A 142 -21.07 -1.82 -7.28
C SER A 142 -21.73 -3.19 -7.20
N THR A 143 -21.25 -4.16 -8.00
CA THR A 143 -21.76 -5.53 -7.98
C THR A 143 -21.53 -6.17 -6.61
N PHE A 144 -20.33 -6.05 -6.04
CA PHE A 144 -20.06 -6.59 -4.70
C PHE A 144 -20.98 -5.96 -3.63
N THR A 145 -21.18 -4.64 -3.65
CA THR A 145 -22.10 -3.95 -2.74
C THR A 145 -23.53 -4.45 -2.87
N LYS A 146 -24.02 -4.72 -4.09
CA LYS A 146 -25.35 -5.32 -4.30
C LYS A 146 -25.48 -6.70 -3.67
N ILE A 147 -24.42 -7.51 -3.72
CA ILE A 147 -24.38 -8.84 -3.10
C ILE A 147 -24.49 -8.71 -1.58
N VAL A 148 -23.61 -7.92 -0.95
CA VAL A 148 -23.61 -7.69 0.50
C VAL A 148 -24.97 -7.13 0.97
N ASN A 149 -25.52 -6.14 0.27
CA ASN A 149 -26.80 -5.53 0.66
C ASN A 149 -27.99 -6.49 0.52
N LYS A 150 -27.96 -7.41 -0.46
CA LYS A 150 -28.98 -8.45 -0.58
C LYS A 150 -28.99 -9.35 0.65
N TYR A 151 -27.83 -9.82 1.10
CA TYR A 151 -27.73 -10.74 2.24
C TYR A 151 -27.96 -10.02 3.57
N LYS A 152 -27.57 -8.74 3.69
CA LYS A 152 -27.98 -7.89 4.81
C LYS A 152 -29.50 -7.81 4.94
N LYS A 153 -30.23 -7.60 3.83
CA LYS A 153 -31.71 -7.55 3.85
C LYS A 153 -32.35 -8.91 4.15
N ARG A 154 -31.72 -10.02 3.77
CA ARG A 154 -32.23 -11.37 4.07
C ARG A 154 -32.13 -11.69 5.55
N GLU A 155 -31.00 -11.36 6.17
CA GLU A 155 -30.79 -11.53 7.61
C GLU A 155 -31.76 -10.66 8.42
N GLN A 156 -31.96 -9.39 8.04
CA GLN A 156 -32.97 -8.51 8.66
C GLN A 156 -34.41 -9.05 8.62
N ARG A 157 -34.70 -9.99 7.70
CA ARG A 157 -36.01 -10.65 7.56
C ARG A 157 -36.03 -12.05 8.17
N GLY A 158 -34.92 -12.54 8.74
CA GLY A 158 -34.80 -13.92 9.23
C GLY A 158 -34.75 -14.99 8.12
N THR A 159 -34.47 -14.62 6.87
CA THR A 159 -34.56 -15.52 5.69
C THR A 159 -33.20 -15.93 5.11
N GLY A 160 -32.10 -15.57 5.75
CA GLY A 160 -30.77 -15.97 5.32
C GLY A 160 -29.66 -15.36 6.17
N GLU A 161 -28.45 -15.86 6.00
CA GLU A 161 -27.29 -15.39 6.75
C GLU A 161 -26.76 -14.04 6.26
N LYS A 162 -26.15 -13.30 7.18
CA LYS A 162 -25.42 -12.06 6.89
C LYS A 162 -24.01 -12.39 6.40
N LEU A 163 -23.59 -11.81 5.29
CA LEU A 163 -22.19 -11.92 4.85
C LEU A 163 -21.29 -11.05 5.74
N ILE A 164 -20.25 -11.66 6.30
CA ILE A 164 -19.27 -11.05 7.21
C ILE A 164 -17.87 -11.23 6.63
N GLY A 165 -17.12 -10.14 6.53
CA GLY A 165 -15.78 -10.21 5.97
C GLY A 165 -15.06 -8.87 5.79
N ILE A 166 -13.82 -8.96 5.33
CA ILE A 166 -13.02 -7.83 4.87
C ILE A 166 -12.65 -8.03 3.40
N LYS A 167 -12.38 -6.95 2.68
CA LYS A 167 -11.98 -7.01 1.27
C LYS A 167 -10.96 -5.96 0.90
N SER A 168 -10.15 -6.24 -0.11
CA SER A 168 -9.22 -5.34 -0.78
C SER A 168 -9.40 -5.40 -2.30
N MET A 169 -9.49 -4.23 -2.95
CA MET A 169 -9.60 -4.10 -4.41
C MET A 169 -8.23 -3.87 -5.05
N GLU A 170 -7.85 -4.71 -6.00
CA GLU A 170 -6.52 -4.70 -6.59
C GLU A 170 -6.56 -4.85 -8.11
N ALA A 171 -5.43 -4.58 -8.77
CA ALA A 171 -5.25 -4.89 -10.18
C ALA A 171 -3.81 -5.31 -10.48
N ASN A 172 -3.66 -6.34 -11.32
CA ASN A 172 -2.37 -6.74 -11.87
C ASN A 172 -2.21 -6.20 -13.29
N PHE A 173 -1.04 -5.67 -13.63
CA PHE A 173 -0.70 -5.30 -15.00
C PHE A 173 -0.01 -6.45 -15.72
N ASN A 174 -0.42 -6.73 -16.96
CA ASN A 174 0.25 -7.66 -17.87
C ASN A 174 0.93 -6.84 -18.98
N PRO A 175 2.28 -6.77 -19.01
CA PRO A 175 3.03 -5.95 -19.95
C PRO A 175 2.93 -6.48 -21.38
N ASN A 176 3.05 -7.80 -21.56
CA ASN A 176 2.98 -8.43 -22.89
C ASN A 176 1.66 -8.12 -23.62
N LYS A 177 0.54 -8.19 -22.89
CA LYS A 177 -0.80 -7.93 -23.47
C LYS A 177 -1.26 -6.47 -23.30
N LYS A 178 -0.52 -5.68 -22.53
CA LYS A 178 -0.89 -4.32 -22.08
C LYS A 178 -2.33 -4.29 -21.55
N THR A 179 -2.61 -5.18 -20.60
CA THR A 179 -3.94 -5.31 -19.99
C THR A 179 -3.86 -5.34 -18.48
N TYR A 180 -4.96 -4.98 -17.83
CA TYR A 180 -5.09 -4.90 -16.40
C TYR A 180 -6.13 -5.90 -15.93
N ASN A 181 -5.83 -6.65 -14.87
CA ASN A 181 -6.75 -7.61 -14.27
C ASN A 181 -7.21 -7.11 -12.90
N PRO A 182 -8.30 -6.34 -12.80
CA PRO A 182 -8.85 -5.93 -11.52
C PRO A 182 -9.57 -7.08 -10.83
N HIS A 183 -9.42 -7.18 -9.51
CA HIS A 183 -9.97 -8.25 -8.68
C HIS A 183 -10.20 -7.79 -7.24
N PHE A 184 -10.98 -8.56 -6.49
CA PHE A 184 -11.04 -8.45 -5.04
C PHE A 184 -10.37 -9.65 -4.39
N HIS A 185 -9.61 -9.38 -3.34
CA HIS A 185 -9.27 -10.35 -2.31
C HIS A 185 -10.20 -10.12 -1.11
N ILE A 186 -10.77 -11.20 -0.58
CA ILE A 186 -11.83 -11.15 0.44
C ILE A 186 -11.54 -12.20 1.49
N LEU A 187 -11.63 -11.85 2.78
CA LEU A 187 -11.73 -12.82 3.87
C LEU A 187 -13.18 -12.88 4.31
N VAL A 188 -13.73 -14.06 4.45
CA VAL A 188 -15.05 -14.29 5.04
C VAL A 188 -14.97 -15.21 6.24
N ALA A 189 -15.96 -15.11 7.12
CA ALA A 189 -16.01 -15.83 8.39
C ALA A 189 -16.17 -17.35 8.25
N ASN A 190 -16.80 -17.83 7.18
CA ASN A 190 -17.01 -19.27 6.96
C ASN A 190 -17.04 -19.63 5.46
N LYS A 191 -16.98 -20.93 5.17
CA LYS A 191 -17.06 -21.48 3.81
C LYS A 191 -18.35 -21.14 3.08
N ASN A 192 -19.50 -21.19 3.75
CA ASN A 192 -20.81 -20.93 3.13
C ASN A 192 -20.88 -19.50 2.55
N MET A 193 -20.41 -18.51 3.31
CA MET A 193 -20.29 -17.12 2.84
C MET A 193 -19.40 -17.00 1.61
N ALA A 194 -18.32 -17.78 1.53
CA ALA A 194 -17.40 -17.78 0.38
C ALA A 194 -18.10 -18.27 -0.88
N GLU A 195 -18.83 -19.39 -0.77
CA GLU A 195 -19.58 -20.00 -1.86
C GLU A 195 -20.71 -19.09 -2.33
N ILE A 196 -21.43 -18.44 -1.40
CA ILE A 196 -22.45 -17.44 -1.71
C ILE A 196 -21.86 -16.28 -2.51
N ILE A 197 -20.73 -15.73 -2.08
CA ILE A 197 -20.09 -14.60 -2.78
C ILE A 197 -19.74 -15.01 -4.22
N VAL A 198 -19.10 -16.16 -4.41
CA VAL A 198 -18.71 -16.63 -5.75
C VAL A 198 -19.93 -16.89 -6.63
N LYS A 199 -20.98 -17.52 -6.08
CA LYS A 199 -22.24 -17.78 -6.80
C LYS A 199 -22.91 -16.48 -7.24
N GLU A 200 -23.15 -15.57 -6.29
CA GLU A 200 -23.86 -14.32 -6.54
C GLU A 200 -23.07 -13.36 -7.44
N TRP A 201 -21.74 -13.39 -7.34
CA TRP A 201 -20.83 -12.69 -8.24
C TRP A 201 -20.96 -13.19 -9.67
N SER A 202 -20.89 -14.51 -9.86
CA SER A 202 -20.94 -15.14 -11.18
C SER A 202 -22.30 -14.96 -11.86
N MET A 203 -23.39 -14.95 -11.09
CA MET A 203 -24.74 -14.67 -11.59
C MET A 203 -24.95 -13.21 -12.04
N ARG A 204 -24.27 -12.24 -11.41
CA ARG A 204 -24.43 -10.80 -11.72
C ARG A 204 -23.43 -10.29 -12.73
N ALA A 205 -22.30 -10.98 -12.87
CA ALA A 205 -21.29 -10.60 -13.82
C ALA A 205 -21.86 -10.67 -15.24
N LYS A 206 -21.44 -9.73 -16.11
CA LYS A 206 -21.80 -9.79 -17.52
C LYS A 206 -21.34 -11.14 -18.11
N PRO A 207 -22.17 -11.82 -18.92
CA PRO A 207 -21.75 -12.98 -19.68
C PRO A 207 -20.42 -12.68 -20.40
N ASN A 208 -19.51 -13.66 -20.45
CA ASN A 208 -18.18 -13.55 -21.04
C ASN A 208 -17.16 -12.64 -20.33
N LYS A 209 -17.49 -11.99 -19.21
CA LYS A 209 -16.52 -11.18 -18.42
C LYS A 209 -16.00 -11.87 -17.17
N VAL A 210 -16.65 -12.93 -16.71
CA VAL A 210 -16.24 -13.73 -15.56
C VAL A 210 -16.14 -15.19 -15.96
N ASN A 211 -15.12 -15.87 -15.45
CA ASN A 211 -14.94 -17.31 -15.59
C ASN A 211 -14.99 -17.91 -14.18
N LEU A 212 -15.84 -18.93 -13.97
CA LEU A 212 -15.97 -19.64 -12.70
C LEU A 212 -14.63 -20.19 -12.22
N LYS A 213 -13.81 -20.77 -13.12
CA LYS A 213 -12.46 -21.28 -12.80
C LYS A 213 -11.49 -20.18 -12.32
N GLY A 214 -11.79 -18.92 -12.63
CA GLY A 214 -11.02 -17.77 -12.17
C GLY A 214 -11.36 -17.33 -10.75
N GLN A 215 -12.49 -17.79 -10.20
CA GLN A 215 -12.90 -17.47 -8.83
C GLN A 215 -12.33 -18.54 -7.89
N LYS A 216 -11.55 -18.13 -6.90
CA LYS A 216 -10.85 -19.07 -6.01
C LYS A 216 -11.35 -18.93 -4.59
N ILE A 217 -11.68 -20.04 -3.97
CA ILE A 217 -11.96 -20.16 -2.54
C ILE A 217 -10.84 -21.00 -1.93
N LYS A 218 -10.26 -20.53 -0.83
CA LYS A 218 -9.22 -21.24 -0.09
C LYS A 218 -9.51 -21.15 1.40
N LYS A 219 -9.42 -22.28 2.10
CA LYS A 219 -9.44 -22.28 3.57
C LYS A 219 -8.21 -21.56 4.11
N VAL A 220 -8.39 -20.78 5.17
CA VAL A 220 -7.32 -20.02 5.82
C VAL A 220 -6.77 -20.85 6.96
N TRP A 221 -5.53 -21.31 6.79
CA TRP A 221 -4.78 -22.04 7.82
C TRP A 221 -3.82 -21.14 8.60
N ASP A 222 -3.35 -20.09 7.93
CA ASP A 222 -2.44 -19.09 8.48
C ASP A 222 -3.09 -17.71 8.30
N LEU A 223 -3.68 -17.21 9.37
CA LEU A 223 -4.43 -15.96 9.35
C LEU A 223 -3.53 -14.76 9.06
N GLU A 224 -2.35 -14.69 9.67
CA GLU A 224 -1.45 -13.55 9.49
C GLU A 224 -1.00 -13.46 8.03
N LYS A 225 -0.56 -14.58 7.44
CA LYS A 225 -0.16 -14.64 6.03
C LYS A 225 -1.31 -14.28 5.10
N ASN A 226 -2.54 -14.73 5.38
CA ASN A 226 -3.71 -14.38 4.57
C ASN A 226 -4.11 -12.91 4.72
N LEU A 227 -4.02 -12.32 5.92
CA LEU A 227 -4.21 -10.88 6.11
C LEU A 227 -3.16 -10.08 5.36
N ILE A 228 -1.90 -10.52 5.41
CA ILE A 228 -0.83 -9.97 4.58
C ILE A 228 -1.22 -10.06 3.09
N GLU A 229 -1.76 -11.19 2.62
CA GLU A 229 -2.21 -11.42 1.23
C GLU A 229 -3.47 -10.62 0.85
N ILE A 230 -4.38 -10.32 1.75
CA ILE A 230 -5.51 -9.41 1.45
C ILE A 230 -5.02 -7.98 1.34
N ILE A 231 -4.00 -7.63 2.11
CA ILE A 231 -3.44 -6.27 2.11
C ILE A 231 -2.32 -6.15 1.06
N LYS A 232 -2.16 -7.15 0.18
CA LYS A 232 -1.22 -7.17 -0.95
C LYS A 232 -1.66 -6.23 -2.08
N TYR A 233 -1.44 -4.93 -1.85
CA TYR A 233 -0.59 -4.05 -2.69
C TYR A 233 -1.21 -2.74 -3.20
N GLY A 234 -0.61 -1.61 -2.79
CA GLY A 234 0.35 -0.92 -3.65
C GLY A 234 1.77 -1.50 -3.81
N SER A 235 2.29 -2.41 -2.97
CA SER A 235 3.70 -2.87 -3.02
C SER A 235 4.13 -4.02 -3.97
N LYS A 236 3.25 -4.84 -4.61
CA LYS A 236 3.64 -6.04 -5.42
C LYS A 236 4.54 -5.61 -6.54
N ILE A 237 4.14 -4.48 -7.09
CA ILE A 237 4.65 -3.97 -8.35
C ILE A 237 5.99 -3.27 -8.12
N PHE A 238 6.34 -2.99 -6.85
CA PHE A 238 7.64 -2.43 -6.45
C PHE A 238 8.63 -3.48 -5.93
N THR A 239 8.19 -4.70 -5.59
CA THR A 239 9.05 -5.71 -4.94
C THR A 239 9.01 -7.10 -5.56
N GLU A 240 8.02 -7.41 -6.40
CA GLU A 240 7.88 -8.70 -7.09
C GLU A 240 7.77 -8.43 -8.61
N PRO A 241 8.90 -8.26 -9.31
CA PRO A 241 8.88 -8.23 -10.77
C PRO A 241 8.41 -9.59 -11.31
N HIS A 242 7.99 -9.63 -12.57
CA HIS A 242 7.31 -10.77 -13.19
C HIS A 242 7.92 -12.14 -12.84
N ILE A 243 7.26 -12.88 -11.95
CA ILE A 243 7.63 -14.25 -11.60
C ILE A 243 7.18 -15.17 -12.73
N LYS A 244 8.02 -15.36 -13.74
CA LYS A 244 8.11 -16.67 -14.39
C LYS A 244 9.00 -17.53 -13.48
N ALA A 245 8.34 -18.38 -12.70
CA ALA A 245 8.85 -19.56 -12.02
C ALA A 245 10.32 -19.53 -11.56
N LYS A 246 10.61 -19.29 -10.27
CA LYS A 246 11.91 -19.59 -9.62
C LYS A 246 13.15 -19.23 -10.48
N ALA A 247 13.07 -18.20 -11.32
CA ALA A 247 14.18 -17.79 -12.15
C ALA A 247 15.17 -17.10 -11.20
N LYS A 248 16.43 -17.51 -11.28
CA LYS A 248 17.54 -16.84 -10.61
C LYS A 248 17.41 -15.33 -10.83
N GLU A 249 17.82 -14.53 -9.84
CA GLU A 249 17.92 -13.07 -9.95
C GLU A 249 18.68 -12.70 -11.24
N THR A 250 17.97 -12.39 -12.32
CA THR A 250 18.54 -11.96 -13.61
C THR A 250 18.14 -10.51 -13.91
N ASP A 251 18.98 -9.82 -14.68
CA ASP A 251 18.85 -8.42 -15.14
C ASP A 251 17.60 -8.12 -16.00
N SER A 252 16.70 -9.09 -16.19
CA SER A 252 15.51 -8.99 -17.05
C SER A 252 14.25 -8.45 -16.35
N HIS A 253 14.34 -8.10 -15.07
CA HIS A 253 13.19 -7.64 -14.30
C HIS A 253 12.89 -6.16 -14.59
N ILE A 254 11.62 -5.82 -14.83
CA ILE A 254 11.18 -4.46 -15.19
C ILE A 254 10.08 -3.98 -14.24
N ILE A 255 10.22 -2.74 -13.76
CA ILE A 255 9.17 -1.99 -13.05
C ILE A 255 8.38 -1.16 -14.08
N TYR A 256 7.11 -1.47 -14.25
CA TYR A 256 6.24 -0.74 -15.20
C TYR A 256 5.58 0.46 -14.52
N ALA A 257 6.31 1.58 -14.40
CA ALA A 257 5.83 2.80 -13.75
C ALA A 257 4.56 3.38 -14.42
N LYS A 258 4.42 3.29 -15.75
CA LYS A 258 3.16 3.67 -16.41
C LYS A 258 2.00 2.76 -16.04
N GLY A 259 2.24 1.45 -15.97
CA GLY A 259 1.22 0.49 -15.52
C GLY A 259 0.76 0.76 -14.08
N LEU A 260 1.70 1.09 -13.20
CA LEU A 260 1.44 1.56 -11.84
C LEU A 260 0.59 2.82 -11.80
N ASP A 261 1.02 3.85 -12.52
CA ASP A 261 0.33 5.13 -12.64
C ASP A 261 -1.13 4.94 -13.08
N THR A 262 -1.36 4.16 -14.14
CA THR A 262 -2.71 3.85 -14.63
C THR A 262 -3.58 3.18 -13.57
N ILE A 263 -3.04 2.24 -12.79
CA ILE A 263 -3.77 1.59 -11.69
C ILE A 263 -4.14 2.61 -10.61
N PHE A 264 -3.17 3.42 -10.14
CA PHE A 264 -3.42 4.41 -9.09
C PHE A 264 -4.40 5.50 -9.54
N LYS A 265 -4.30 5.95 -10.79
CA LYS A 265 -5.25 6.88 -11.42
C LYS A 265 -6.67 6.30 -11.41
N ALA A 266 -6.81 5.04 -11.79
CA ALA A 266 -8.11 4.36 -11.80
C ALA A 266 -8.69 4.10 -10.39
N MET A 267 -7.83 3.97 -9.38
CA MET A 267 -8.22 3.81 -7.97
C MET A 267 -8.47 5.13 -7.22
N LYS A 268 -8.16 6.29 -7.82
CA LYS A 268 -8.36 7.61 -7.18
C LYS A 268 -9.83 7.79 -6.76
N GLY A 269 -10.03 8.23 -5.52
CA GLY A 269 -11.36 8.40 -4.92
C GLY A 269 -12.08 7.10 -4.56
N GLN A 270 -11.48 5.92 -4.77
CA GLN A 270 -12.09 4.65 -4.37
C GLN A 270 -11.61 4.20 -2.98
N ARG A 271 -12.55 3.65 -2.20
CA ARG A 271 -12.23 2.88 -0.98
C ARG A 271 -11.80 1.47 -1.41
N ILE A 272 -10.50 1.20 -1.32
CA ILE A 272 -9.87 -0.05 -1.75
C ILE A 272 -10.09 -1.16 -0.72
N PHE A 273 -9.78 -0.87 0.54
CA PHE A 273 -9.97 -1.78 1.66
C PHE A 273 -11.25 -1.42 2.43
N ASP A 274 -12.08 -2.41 2.75
CA ASP A 274 -13.27 -2.18 3.58
C ASP A 274 -13.69 -3.44 4.33
N ARG A 275 -14.43 -3.26 5.43
CA ARG A 275 -15.16 -4.34 6.12
C ARG A 275 -16.61 -4.39 5.65
N PHE A 276 -17.26 -5.53 5.84
CA PHE A 276 -18.69 -5.70 5.63
C PHE A 276 -19.26 -6.70 6.63
N GLY A 277 -20.51 -6.52 7.02
CA GLY A 277 -21.21 -7.46 7.91
C GLY A 277 -20.90 -7.33 9.41
N PHE A 278 -19.85 -6.61 9.79
CA PHE A 278 -19.50 -6.39 11.20
C PHE A 278 -18.96 -4.98 11.46
N ASN A 279 -18.99 -4.60 12.73
CA ASN A 279 -18.28 -3.44 13.24
C ASN A 279 -17.12 -3.91 14.12
N LEU A 280 -16.03 -3.15 14.11
CA LEU A 280 -14.97 -3.34 15.09
C LEU A 280 -15.45 -2.80 16.44
N PRO A 281 -14.96 -3.37 17.55
CA PRO A 281 -15.13 -2.76 18.87
C PRO A 281 -14.70 -1.29 18.85
N PRO A 282 -15.27 -0.44 19.71
CA PRO A 282 -14.77 0.91 19.90
C PRO A 282 -13.28 0.82 20.24
N GLU A 283 -12.43 1.50 19.48
CA GLU A 283 -11.05 1.72 19.90
C GLU A 283 -11.12 2.50 21.21
N ILE A 284 -10.61 1.94 22.30
CA ILE A 284 -10.20 2.76 23.44
C ILE A 284 -9.16 3.69 22.84
N ALA A 285 -9.47 4.98 22.76
CA ALA A 285 -8.58 5.96 22.19
C ALA A 285 -7.33 6.01 23.08
N GLU A 286 -6.31 5.20 22.78
CA GLU A 286 -4.96 5.49 23.24
C GLU A 286 -4.68 6.91 22.77
N SER A 287 -4.51 7.79 23.74
CA SER A 287 -4.47 9.24 23.59
C SER A 287 -3.85 9.71 22.28
N ILE A 288 -4.60 10.56 21.58
CA ILE A 288 -4.19 11.56 20.59
C ILE A 288 -2.67 11.64 20.44
N GLN A 289 -2.15 11.39 19.23
CA GLN A 289 -0.75 11.54 18.81
C GLN A 289 0.03 12.49 19.72
N SER A 290 0.68 11.94 20.75
CA SER A 290 1.33 12.77 21.77
C SER A 290 2.37 13.63 21.07
N GLN A 291 2.18 14.94 21.10
CA GLN A 291 3.21 15.88 20.71
C GLN A 291 4.33 15.78 21.72
N LYS A 292 5.58 15.65 21.26
CA LYS A 292 6.76 15.59 22.12
C LYS A 292 7.72 16.68 21.71
N ILE A 293 8.31 17.33 22.71
CA ILE A 293 9.37 18.31 22.52
C ILE A 293 10.70 17.59 22.80
N LEU A 294 11.58 17.57 21.81
CA LEU A 294 12.91 16.97 21.90
C LEU A 294 13.93 18.08 22.13
N THR A 295 14.80 17.92 23.12
CA THR A 295 15.90 18.86 23.45
C THR A 295 17.26 18.34 22.99
N ASN A 296 17.45 17.01 22.98
CA ASN A 296 18.66 16.36 22.48
C ASN A 296 18.31 15.52 21.26
N PHE A 297 18.56 16.05 20.06
CA PHE A 297 18.21 15.36 18.83
C PHE A 297 19.31 15.48 17.76
N LYS A 298 19.34 14.50 16.86
CA LYS A 298 20.10 14.55 15.60
C LYS A 298 19.12 14.77 14.45
N GLN A 299 19.51 15.60 13.48
CA GLN A 299 18.77 15.81 12.25
C GLN A 299 19.43 15.04 11.12
N TRP A 300 18.59 14.49 10.24
CA TRP A 300 19.03 13.67 9.13
C TRP A 300 18.30 14.04 7.86
N GLU A 301 19.03 14.12 6.75
CA GLU A 301 18.50 14.38 5.43
C GLU A 301 18.76 13.19 4.52
N TYR A 302 17.73 12.75 3.80
CA TYR A 302 17.85 11.67 2.83
C TYR A 302 18.61 12.17 1.59
N ILE A 303 19.78 11.60 1.34
CA ILE A 303 20.61 11.89 0.18
C ILE A 303 20.43 10.73 -0.82
N PRO A 304 19.79 10.97 -1.99
CA PRO A 304 19.52 9.93 -2.98
C PRO A 304 20.75 9.17 -3.46
N GLU A 305 21.86 9.88 -3.64
CA GLU A 305 23.12 9.38 -4.20
C GLU A 305 23.77 8.32 -3.30
N VAL A 306 23.53 8.40 -1.99
CA VAL A 306 24.02 7.43 -1.00
C VAL A 306 22.92 6.46 -0.52
N ALA A 307 21.68 6.64 -0.99
CA ALA A 307 20.50 5.86 -0.62
C ALA A 307 20.22 5.77 0.89
N ASP A 308 20.59 6.81 1.65
CA ASP A 308 20.48 6.83 3.11
C ASP A 308 20.18 8.24 3.65
N TRP A 309 19.81 8.31 4.93
CA TRP A 309 19.76 9.56 5.68
C TRP A 309 21.13 9.88 6.26
N VAL A 310 21.65 11.05 5.92
CA VAL A 310 22.95 11.54 6.38
C VAL A 310 22.73 12.60 7.44
N ASN A 311 23.51 12.51 8.52
CA ASN A 311 23.48 13.50 9.58
C ASN A 311 23.96 14.85 9.05
N VAL A 312 23.18 15.90 9.29
CA VAL A 312 23.46 17.24 8.75
C VAL A 312 24.77 17.85 9.26
N ASN A 313 25.31 17.36 10.38
CA ASN A 313 26.53 17.88 11.00
C ASN A 313 27.72 16.91 10.90
N SER A 314 27.48 15.61 11.12
CA SER A 314 28.57 14.61 11.24
C SER A 314 28.84 13.80 9.98
N TRP A 315 28.01 13.89 8.94
CA TRP A 315 28.05 13.03 7.75
C TRP A 315 27.86 11.53 8.03
N GLU A 316 27.50 11.14 9.25
CA GLU A 316 27.13 9.78 9.62
C GLU A 316 25.88 9.33 8.85
N LYS A 317 25.84 8.07 8.40
CA LYS A 317 24.64 7.45 7.83
C LYS A 317 23.75 6.87 8.92
N LEU A 318 22.43 7.06 8.81
CA LEU A 318 21.46 6.56 9.78
C LEU A 318 21.24 5.06 9.66
N ALA A 319 21.01 4.56 8.44
CA ALA A 319 20.71 3.15 8.22
C ALA A 319 21.96 2.33 7.94
N ASP A 320 23.00 2.96 7.41
CA ASP A 320 24.19 2.32 6.83
C ASP A 320 23.82 1.19 5.86
N TYR A 321 22.75 1.42 5.10
CA TYR A 321 22.19 0.40 4.22
C TYR A 321 22.86 0.43 2.85
N THR A 322 23.50 -0.68 2.48
CA THR A 322 24.02 -0.86 1.12
C THR A 322 23.00 -1.61 0.26
N PRO A 323 22.42 -0.99 -0.78
CA PRO A 323 21.49 -1.68 -1.67
C PRO A 323 22.22 -2.78 -2.46
N PRO A 324 21.61 -3.97 -2.62
CA PRO A 324 22.16 -5.01 -3.48
C PRO A 324 22.32 -4.51 -4.92
N SER A 325 23.38 -4.93 -5.62
CA SER A 325 23.69 -4.51 -7.00
C SER A 325 22.52 -4.73 -7.97
N HIS A 326 21.82 -5.87 -7.85
CA HIS A 326 20.65 -6.16 -8.69
C HIS A 326 19.51 -5.14 -8.48
N LEU A 327 19.35 -4.60 -7.27
CA LEU A 327 18.32 -3.62 -6.96
C LEU A 327 18.69 -2.27 -7.58
N VAL A 328 19.97 -1.89 -7.51
CA VAL A 328 20.48 -0.68 -8.16
C VAL A 328 20.26 -0.78 -9.68
N ALA A 329 20.70 -1.88 -10.31
CA ALA A 329 20.50 -2.11 -11.74
C ALA A 329 19.02 -2.05 -12.16
N LEU A 330 18.12 -2.65 -11.36
CA LEU A 330 16.68 -2.62 -11.59
C LEU A 330 16.11 -1.19 -11.56
N LEU A 331 16.55 -0.37 -10.60
CA LEU A 331 16.00 0.97 -10.39
C LEU A 331 16.57 2.00 -11.38
N ASP A 332 17.82 1.85 -11.78
CA ASP A 332 18.49 2.77 -12.69
C ASP A 332 18.10 2.52 -14.15
N ASN A 333 18.07 1.24 -14.55
CA ASN A 333 17.96 0.86 -15.95
C ASN A 333 16.58 0.32 -16.36
N ASN A 334 15.81 -0.22 -15.40
CA ASN A 334 14.64 -1.05 -15.73
C ASN A 334 13.31 -0.51 -15.17
N ILE A 335 13.11 0.82 -15.21
CA ILE A 335 11.82 1.44 -14.90
C ILE A 335 11.19 2.07 -16.15
N ASN A 336 10.13 1.45 -16.66
CA ASN A 336 9.44 1.88 -17.88
C ASN A 336 8.43 3.00 -17.62
N LYS A 337 8.66 4.14 -18.28
CA LYS A 337 7.75 5.31 -18.30
C LYS A 337 6.64 5.21 -19.34
N THR A 338 6.77 4.32 -20.31
CA THR A 338 5.81 4.11 -21.40
C THR A 338 5.41 2.64 -21.50
N LEU A 339 4.28 2.38 -22.16
CA LEU A 339 3.82 1.02 -22.48
C LEU A 339 4.20 0.73 -23.95
N SER A 340 5.51 0.63 -24.23
CA SER A 340 6.02 0.26 -25.57
C SER A 340 5.56 -1.12 -26.02
#